data_AF-A0A1N6LX09-F1
#
_entry.id   AF-A0A1N6LX09-F1
#
_cell.length_a   1.000
_cell.length_b   1.000
_cell.length_c   1.000
_cell.angle_alpha   90.00
_cell.angle_beta   90.00
_cell.angle_gamma   90.00
#
_symmetry.space_group_name_H-M   'P 1'
#
loop_
_entity.id
_entity.type
_entity.pdbx_description
1 polymer ?
#
loop_
_entity_poly.entity_id
_entity_poly.type
_entity_poly.pdbx_seq_one_letter_code
_entity_poly.pdbx_strand_id
1 'polypeptide(L)'
;MYTASVRSGFVVGLYNGMIIVLAVSFSLFLIGGYSYLFIIFGKFTKSGIKTDFTVISKAKISFSILNLFTYLYDLGYAIKRKLFGYNMLCNMEYYIKNQKNLLKSGDYRFVDSKTIFYVRHGQSMTNQATTNFYTNPFKGFKEILTFIAIETFLIFSSHTIFFDSPLSLLGINQCDMLRSFIFNNSDEQKDDLDIIINSSTEDIAWFVSDLRRAQTTLILSFYDRLKDKKDKIYTDQNLSECTLNPDCISISPVGSCMKKNMSLIDRETVGTKVNEIMENFVENNFDFEKQNYMDILTKMNNFNDRIFSMSANNIVIAGHSRWLRMYMNLFLEPDKPDILKEKKIQNCSLIKYKLERFETKSGNHIYFIKPDSQKFIYGTIVNEK
;
A
#
# COMPACT_ATOMS: atom_id res chain seq x y z
N MET A 1 -13.89 -5.24 18.95
CA MET A 1 -14.04 -6.57 18.31
C MET A 1 -15.35 -6.75 17.55
N TYR A 2 -16.51 -6.27 18.05
CA TYR A 2 -17.82 -6.43 17.39
C TYR A 2 -17.96 -5.74 16.02
N THR A 3 -17.38 -4.55 15.84
CA THR A 3 -17.38 -3.83 14.54
C THR A 3 -16.50 -4.46 13.47
N ALA A 4 -15.49 -5.25 13.85
CA ALA A 4 -14.62 -5.96 12.92
C ALA A 4 -15.34 -7.16 12.28
N SER A 5 -16.20 -7.85 13.04
CA SER A 5 -17.00 -9.00 12.59
C SER A 5 -18.03 -8.61 11.51
N VAL A 6 -18.73 -7.49 11.71
CA VAL A 6 -19.68 -6.96 10.72
C VAL A 6 -18.96 -6.46 9.46
N ARG A 7 -17.80 -5.80 9.63
CA ARG A 7 -16.93 -5.38 8.51
C ARG A 7 -16.42 -6.58 7.71
N SER A 8 -16.03 -7.68 8.35
CA SER A 8 -15.58 -8.88 7.64
C SER A 8 -16.72 -9.60 6.91
N GLY A 9 -17.91 -9.71 7.52
CA GLY A 9 -19.07 -10.35 6.89
C GLY A 9 -19.54 -9.62 5.63
N PHE A 10 -19.55 -8.28 5.65
CA PHE A 10 -19.92 -7.47 4.50
C PHE A 10 -18.89 -7.51 3.36
N VAL A 11 -17.59 -7.44 3.67
CA VAL A 11 -16.52 -7.59 2.68
C VAL A 11 -16.57 -8.99 2.03
N VAL A 12 -16.90 -10.02 2.81
CA VAL A 12 -17.12 -11.38 2.29
C VAL A 12 -18.36 -11.44 1.39
N GLY A 13 -19.47 -10.81 1.79
CA GLY A 13 -20.69 -10.72 0.99
C GLY A 13 -20.50 -10.00 -0.34
N LEU A 14 -19.81 -8.85 -0.34
CA LEU A 14 -19.41 -8.14 -1.55
C LEU A 14 -18.56 -9.00 -2.47
N TYR A 15 -17.62 -9.75 -1.89
CA TYR A 15 -16.71 -10.61 -2.64
C TYR A 15 -17.43 -11.78 -3.31
N ASN A 16 -18.32 -12.45 -2.58
CA ASN A 16 -19.13 -13.54 -3.13
C ASN A 16 -20.08 -13.01 -4.21
N GLY A 17 -20.70 -11.85 -3.99
CA GLY A 17 -21.49 -11.15 -5.00
C GLY A 17 -20.67 -10.82 -6.25
N MET A 18 -19.42 -10.37 -6.09
CA MET A 18 -18.53 -10.07 -7.20
C MET A 18 -18.09 -11.30 -7.98
N ILE A 19 -17.77 -12.42 -7.33
CA ILE A 19 -17.45 -13.68 -8.04
C ILE A 19 -18.63 -14.08 -8.93
N ILE A 20 -19.85 -14.01 -8.39
CA ILE A 20 -21.07 -14.30 -9.14
C ILE A 20 -21.21 -13.33 -10.32
N VAL A 21 -21.00 -12.03 -10.10
CA VAL A 21 -21.18 -11.03 -11.17
C VAL A 21 -20.08 -11.16 -12.24
N LEU A 22 -18.83 -11.48 -11.87
CA LEU A 22 -17.76 -11.76 -12.83
C LEU A 22 -18.07 -13.02 -13.65
N ALA A 23 -18.59 -14.08 -13.01
CA ALA A 23 -19.00 -15.29 -13.70
C ALA A 23 -20.17 -15.03 -14.67
N VAL A 24 -21.17 -14.25 -14.24
CA VAL A 24 -22.30 -13.82 -15.10
C VAL A 24 -21.81 -12.92 -16.23
N SER A 25 -20.92 -11.98 -15.96
CA SER A 25 -20.39 -11.05 -16.96
C SER A 25 -19.53 -11.77 -18.00
N PHE A 26 -18.74 -12.76 -17.58
CA PHE A 26 -18.02 -13.68 -18.47
C PHE A 26 -18.99 -14.49 -19.34
N SER A 27 -20.10 -14.95 -18.77
CA SER A 27 -21.13 -15.69 -19.50
C SER A 27 -21.85 -14.79 -20.53
N LEU A 28 -22.19 -13.56 -20.15
CA LEU A 28 -22.78 -12.56 -21.03
C LEU A 28 -21.81 -12.11 -22.14
N PHE A 29 -20.50 -12.05 -21.85
CA PHE A 29 -19.47 -11.79 -22.83
C PHE A 29 -19.40 -12.90 -23.89
N LEU A 30 -19.42 -14.17 -23.45
CA LEU A 30 -19.43 -15.33 -24.35
C LEU A 30 -20.68 -15.37 -25.24
N ILE A 31 -21.82 -14.87 -24.74
CA ILE A 31 -23.11 -14.92 -25.45
C ILE A 31 -23.32 -13.69 -26.36
N GLY A 32 -22.97 -12.49 -25.90
CA GLY A 32 -23.36 -11.22 -26.55
C GLY A 32 -22.27 -10.54 -27.38
N GLY A 33 -21.02 -10.98 -27.27
CA GLY A 33 -19.87 -10.38 -27.95
C GLY A 33 -19.55 -8.95 -27.48
N TYR A 34 -18.38 -8.46 -27.92
CA TYR A 34 -17.75 -7.21 -27.47
C TYR A 34 -18.59 -5.95 -27.74
N SER A 35 -19.37 -5.98 -28.83
CA SER A 35 -20.15 -4.84 -29.35
C SER A 35 -21.27 -4.39 -28.40
N TYR A 36 -21.87 -5.32 -27.66
CA TYR A 36 -22.98 -5.01 -26.75
C TYR A 36 -22.50 -4.27 -25.50
N LEU A 37 -21.32 -4.62 -24.99
CA LEU A 37 -20.70 -3.92 -23.86
C LEU A 37 -20.39 -2.47 -24.24
N PHE A 38 -19.82 -2.19 -25.42
CA PHE A 38 -19.54 -0.83 -25.88
C PHE A 38 -20.80 0.06 -25.94
N ILE A 39 -21.94 -0.50 -26.36
CA ILE A 39 -23.23 0.21 -26.42
C ILE A 39 -23.75 0.54 -25.01
N ILE A 40 -23.63 -0.40 -24.07
CA ILE A 40 -24.00 -0.18 -22.66
C ILE A 40 -23.07 0.86 -22.02
N PHE A 41 -21.75 0.73 -22.23
CA PHE A 41 -20.75 1.64 -21.67
C PHE A 41 -20.83 3.06 -22.22
N GLY A 42 -21.12 3.23 -23.51
CA GLY A 42 -21.35 4.55 -24.12
C GLY A 42 -22.55 5.30 -23.53
N LYS A 43 -23.49 4.59 -22.89
CA LYS A 43 -24.62 5.21 -22.16
C LYS A 43 -24.24 5.58 -20.71
N PHE A 44 -23.36 4.83 -20.06
CA PHE A 44 -22.91 5.11 -18.68
C PHE A 44 -22.05 6.38 -18.57
N THR A 45 -21.22 6.69 -19.57
CA THR A 45 -20.37 7.91 -19.60
C THR A 45 -21.19 9.21 -19.62
N LYS A 46 -22.42 9.18 -20.11
CA LYS A 46 -23.34 10.33 -20.08
C LYS A 46 -23.95 10.60 -18.68
N SER A 47 -23.82 9.66 -17.72
CA SER A 47 -24.49 9.71 -16.41
C SER A 47 -23.75 10.49 -15.30
N GLY A 48 -22.68 11.22 -15.64
CA GLY A 48 -22.02 12.16 -14.71
C GLY A 48 -20.86 11.62 -13.87
N ILE A 49 -20.45 10.35 -14.05
CA ILE A 49 -19.19 9.82 -13.50
C ILE A 49 -18.04 10.27 -14.43
N LYS A 50 -17.68 11.55 -14.35
CA LYS A 50 -16.97 12.27 -15.43
C LYS A 50 -15.44 12.28 -15.38
N THR A 51 -14.77 11.72 -14.38
CA THR A 51 -13.31 11.90 -14.27
C THR A 51 -12.51 10.63 -14.52
N ASP A 52 -12.84 9.52 -13.85
CA ASP A 52 -12.00 8.31 -13.93
C ASP A 52 -12.25 7.48 -15.20
N PHE A 53 -13.46 7.56 -15.78
CA PHE A 53 -13.81 6.83 -17.01
C PHE A 53 -13.29 7.45 -18.29
N THR A 54 -13.18 8.77 -18.34
CA THR A 54 -12.70 9.49 -19.51
C THR A 54 -11.27 9.08 -19.83
N VAL A 55 -10.49 8.83 -18.78
CA VAL A 55 -9.13 8.28 -18.85
C VAL A 55 -9.13 6.88 -19.48
N ILE A 56 -9.95 5.96 -18.95
CA ILE A 56 -10.05 4.59 -19.46
C ILE A 56 -10.51 4.55 -20.93
N SER A 57 -11.45 5.42 -21.31
CA SER A 57 -12.00 5.46 -22.68
C SER A 57 -10.99 5.93 -23.74
N LYS A 58 -9.94 6.64 -23.34
CA LYS A 58 -8.88 7.15 -24.24
C LYS A 58 -7.69 6.20 -24.36
N ALA A 59 -7.56 5.23 -23.46
CA ALA A 59 -6.47 4.28 -23.44
C ALA A 59 -6.53 3.30 -24.63
N LYS A 60 -5.40 3.08 -25.30
CA LYS A 60 -5.23 1.95 -26.23
C LYS A 60 -5.08 0.67 -25.43
N ILE A 61 -6.17 -0.05 -25.22
CA ILE A 61 -6.16 -1.34 -24.52
C ILE A 61 -5.98 -2.46 -25.54
N SER A 62 -4.90 -3.21 -25.43
CA SER A 62 -4.73 -4.44 -26.20
C SER A 62 -5.49 -5.56 -25.51
N PHE A 63 -6.49 -6.11 -26.20
CA PHE A 63 -7.25 -7.25 -25.71
C PHE A 63 -6.61 -8.55 -26.20
N SER A 64 -6.26 -9.43 -25.26
CA SER A 64 -5.66 -10.73 -25.56
C SER A 64 -6.28 -11.80 -24.67
N ILE A 65 -6.55 -12.98 -25.24
CA ILE A 65 -6.96 -14.16 -24.47
C ILE A 65 -5.88 -14.53 -23.44
N LEU A 66 -4.61 -14.25 -23.72
CA LEU A 66 -3.52 -14.46 -22.77
C LEU A 66 -3.70 -13.62 -21.49
N ASN A 67 -4.20 -12.38 -21.63
CA ASN A 67 -4.47 -11.51 -20.49
C ASN A 67 -5.63 -12.04 -19.62
N LEU A 68 -6.63 -12.67 -20.23
CA LEU A 68 -7.69 -13.34 -19.48
C LEU A 68 -7.10 -14.46 -18.61
N PHE A 69 -6.17 -15.27 -19.15
CA PHE A 69 -5.52 -16.31 -18.34
C PHE A 69 -4.67 -15.73 -17.21
N THR A 70 -3.94 -14.63 -17.46
CA THR A 70 -3.23 -13.91 -16.40
C THR A 70 -4.19 -13.39 -15.33
N TYR A 71 -5.30 -12.77 -15.72
CA TYR A 71 -6.33 -12.29 -14.81
C TYR A 71 -6.93 -13.42 -13.95
N LEU A 72 -7.27 -14.56 -14.56
CA LEU A 72 -7.78 -15.74 -13.85
C LEU A 72 -6.74 -16.34 -12.91
N TYR A 73 -5.46 -16.34 -13.30
CA TYR A 73 -4.35 -16.74 -12.43
C TYR A 73 -4.24 -15.83 -11.21
N ASP A 74 -4.25 -14.50 -11.40
CA ASP A 74 -4.17 -13.52 -10.32
C ASP A 74 -5.39 -13.62 -9.38
N LEU A 75 -6.59 -13.84 -9.94
CA LEU A 75 -7.81 -14.09 -9.18
C LEU A 75 -7.70 -15.39 -8.36
N GLY A 76 -7.26 -16.48 -8.97
CA GLY A 76 -7.06 -17.76 -8.29
C GLY A 76 -6.02 -17.65 -7.18
N TYR A 77 -4.94 -16.92 -7.43
CA TYR A 77 -3.92 -16.61 -6.44
C TYR A 77 -4.48 -15.79 -5.28
N ALA A 78 -5.29 -14.77 -5.58
CA ALA A 78 -5.94 -13.95 -4.59
C ALA A 78 -6.87 -14.76 -3.68
N ILE A 79 -7.63 -15.67 -4.27
CA ILE A 79 -8.49 -16.62 -3.55
C ILE A 79 -7.62 -17.53 -2.66
N LYS A 80 -6.55 -18.11 -3.20
CA LYS A 80 -5.61 -18.96 -2.44
C LYS A 80 -5.04 -18.19 -1.23
N ARG A 81 -4.54 -16.97 -1.42
CA ARG A 81 -4.00 -16.15 -0.34
C ARG A 81 -5.09 -15.80 0.69
N LYS A 82 -6.33 -15.58 0.29
CA LYS A 82 -7.45 -15.35 1.22
C LYS A 82 -7.80 -16.59 2.05
N LEU A 83 -7.81 -17.77 1.42
CA LEU A 83 -8.14 -19.04 2.06
C LEU A 83 -7.03 -19.54 2.98
N PHE A 84 -5.76 -19.36 2.60
CA PHE A 84 -4.61 -19.94 3.30
C PHE A 84 -3.70 -18.93 4.01
N GLY A 85 -3.87 -17.62 3.77
CA GLY A 85 -3.06 -16.55 4.38
C GLY A 85 -3.45 -16.19 5.82
N TYR A 86 -4.37 -16.94 6.43
CA TYR A 86 -4.89 -16.70 7.78
C TYR A 86 -3.78 -16.72 8.86
N ASN A 87 -2.67 -17.43 8.61
CA ASN A 87 -1.55 -17.53 9.55
C ASN A 87 -0.82 -16.19 9.80
N MET A 88 -0.93 -15.20 8.93
CA MET A 88 -0.16 -13.94 9.03
C MET A 88 -0.50 -13.10 10.28
N LEU A 89 -1.74 -13.20 10.79
CA LEU A 89 -2.20 -12.42 11.96
C LEU A 89 -2.26 -13.25 13.25
N CYS A 90 -2.08 -14.57 13.15
CA CYS A 90 -2.04 -15.44 14.31
C CYS A 90 -0.83 -15.06 15.18
N ASN A 91 -0.99 -15.12 16.50
CA ASN A 91 0.07 -14.92 17.50
C ASN A 91 0.52 -13.48 17.77
N MET A 92 -0.16 -12.44 17.27
CA MET A 92 0.20 -11.04 17.61
C MET A 92 0.29 -10.78 19.12
N GLU A 93 -0.67 -11.26 19.90
CA GLU A 93 -0.64 -11.11 21.37
C GLU A 93 0.57 -11.82 21.99
N TYR A 94 0.90 -13.00 21.48
CA TYR A 94 2.09 -13.75 21.89
C TYR A 94 3.38 -12.99 21.57
N TYR A 95 3.48 -12.41 20.37
CA TYR A 95 4.65 -11.60 19.98
C TYR A 95 4.79 -10.33 20.83
N ILE A 96 3.70 -9.60 21.06
CA ILE A 96 3.69 -8.42 21.94
C ILE A 96 4.12 -8.80 23.36
N LYS A 97 3.59 -9.92 23.89
CA LYS A 97 3.97 -10.43 25.21
C LYS A 97 5.46 -10.79 25.29
N ASN A 98 6.00 -11.43 24.26
CA ASN A 98 7.42 -11.77 24.20
C ASN A 98 8.29 -10.52 24.14
N GLN A 99 7.93 -9.53 23.31
CA GLN A 99 8.64 -8.24 23.26
C GLN A 99 8.63 -7.53 24.62
N LYS A 100 7.50 -7.56 25.32
CA LYS A 100 7.39 -7.03 26.69
C LYS A 100 8.33 -7.74 27.67
N ASN A 101 8.43 -9.06 27.58
CA ASN A 101 9.33 -9.83 28.44
C ASN A 101 10.81 -9.55 28.14
N LEU A 102 11.16 -9.38 26.86
CA LEU A 102 12.51 -8.99 26.45
C LEU A 102 12.88 -7.60 27.00
N LEU A 103 11.99 -6.61 26.86
CA LEU A 103 12.21 -5.27 27.43
C LEU A 103 12.49 -5.32 28.93
N LYS A 104 11.73 -6.14 29.67
CA LYS A 104 11.85 -6.32 31.12
C LYS A 104 13.11 -7.03 31.57
N SER A 105 13.66 -7.95 30.77
CA SER A 105 14.87 -8.67 31.18
C SER A 105 16.09 -7.76 31.17
N GLY A 106 16.13 -6.75 30.29
CA GLY A 106 17.27 -5.85 30.15
C GLY A 106 18.54 -6.53 29.61
N ASP A 107 18.43 -7.78 29.15
CA ASP A 107 19.57 -8.60 28.71
C ASP A 107 19.98 -8.32 27.26
N TYR A 108 20.14 -7.04 26.93
CA TYR A 108 20.50 -6.57 25.60
C TYR A 108 21.32 -5.27 25.66
N ARG A 109 22.15 -5.04 24.65
CA ARG A 109 22.98 -3.83 24.51
C ARG A 109 22.59 -3.04 23.27
N PHE A 110 22.60 -1.71 23.37
CA PHE A 110 22.39 -0.85 22.22
C PHE A 110 23.51 -1.05 21.19
N VAL A 111 23.13 -1.14 19.90
CA VAL A 111 24.07 -1.27 18.78
C VAL A 111 24.08 0.02 17.97
N ASP A 112 22.95 0.37 17.37
CA ASP A 112 22.81 1.54 16.50
C ASP A 112 21.34 1.95 16.33
N SER A 113 21.12 3.00 15.55
CA SER A 113 19.79 3.57 15.35
C SER A 113 19.63 4.23 13.99
N LYS A 114 18.41 4.20 13.45
CA LYS A 114 18.05 4.84 12.18
C LYS A 114 16.83 5.74 12.35
N THR A 115 16.79 6.82 11.58
CA THR A 115 15.65 7.74 11.50
C THR A 115 14.72 7.27 10.39
N ILE A 116 13.46 7.03 10.73
CA ILE A 116 12.45 6.56 9.79
C ILE A 116 11.46 7.69 9.48
N PHE A 117 11.25 7.96 8.20
CA PHE A 117 10.22 8.83 7.66
C PHE A 117 9.17 7.99 6.95
N TYR A 118 8.03 7.79 7.59
CA TYR A 118 6.95 6.94 7.10
C TYR A 118 5.84 7.78 6.47
N VAL A 119 5.55 7.55 5.19
CA VAL A 119 4.40 8.10 4.49
C VAL A 119 3.32 7.03 4.29
N ARG A 120 2.09 7.35 4.66
CA ARG A 120 0.94 6.52 4.29
C ARG A 120 0.55 6.80 2.84
N HIS A 121 0.24 5.76 2.08
CA HIS A 121 -0.34 5.93 0.74
C HIS A 121 -1.60 6.84 0.70
N GLY A 122 -1.81 7.49 -0.45
CA GLY A 122 -3.01 8.26 -0.78
C GLY A 122 -4.29 7.41 -0.87
N GLN A 123 -5.46 8.03 -0.99
CA GLN A 123 -6.72 7.28 -1.16
C GLN A 123 -6.66 6.39 -2.42
N SER A 124 -6.95 5.09 -2.28
CA SER A 124 -7.14 4.19 -3.42
C SER A 124 -8.59 4.18 -3.91
N MET A 125 -8.82 3.71 -5.13
CA MET A 125 -10.17 3.54 -5.68
C MET A 125 -11.03 2.60 -4.81
N THR A 126 -10.50 1.45 -4.41
CA THR A 126 -11.22 0.52 -3.52
C THR A 126 -11.50 1.13 -2.14
N ASN A 127 -10.55 1.86 -1.56
CA ASN A 127 -10.79 2.54 -0.29
C ASN A 127 -11.90 3.58 -0.43
N GLN A 128 -11.95 4.31 -1.55
CA GLN A 128 -12.97 5.33 -1.80
C GLN A 128 -14.36 4.72 -1.88
N ALA A 129 -14.53 3.65 -2.65
CA ALA A 129 -15.79 2.92 -2.71
C ALA A 129 -16.24 2.40 -1.34
N THR A 130 -15.30 1.86 -0.57
CA THR A 130 -15.59 1.36 0.77
C THR A 130 -16.01 2.49 1.72
N THR A 131 -15.31 3.63 1.71
CA THR A 131 -15.67 4.82 2.52
C THR A 131 -17.02 5.41 2.09
N ASN A 132 -17.28 5.51 0.79
CA ASN A 132 -18.56 5.98 0.28
C ASN A 132 -19.70 5.04 0.65
N PHE A 133 -19.47 3.73 0.68
CA PHE A 133 -20.48 2.77 1.14
C PHE A 133 -20.86 2.97 2.60
N TYR A 134 -19.89 3.18 3.49
CA TYR A 134 -20.18 3.39 4.91
C TYR A 134 -20.87 4.73 5.19
N THR A 135 -20.59 5.76 4.40
CA THR A 135 -21.21 7.08 4.56
C THR A 135 -22.56 7.20 3.86
N ASN A 136 -22.71 6.55 2.71
CA ASN A 136 -23.93 6.49 1.92
C ASN A 136 -23.99 5.14 1.15
N PRO A 137 -24.74 4.15 1.67
CA PRO A 137 -24.80 2.81 1.07
C PRO A 137 -25.21 2.80 -0.39
N PHE A 138 -26.13 3.69 -0.81
CA PHE A 138 -26.54 3.81 -2.21
C PHE A 138 -25.41 4.31 -3.11
N LYS A 139 -24.67 5.33 -2.66
CA LYS A 139 -23.49 5.83 -3.39
C LYS A 139 -22.43 4.75 -3.51
N GLY A 140 -22.11 4.07 -2.41
CA GLY A 140 -21.14 2.97 -2.42
C GLY A 140 -21.58 1.82 -3.31
N PHE A 141 -22.85 1.42 -3.28
CA PHE A 141 -23.37 0.37 -4.15
C PHE A 141 -23.24 0.74 -5.63
N LYS A 142 -23.56 1.98 -6.00
CA LYS A 142 -23.36 2.48 -7.37
C LYS A 142 -21.88 2.41 -7.78
N GLU A 143 -20.96 2.79 -6.89
CA GLU A 143 -19.52 2.71 -7.15
C GLU A 143 -19.02 1.27 -7.29
N ILE A 144 -19.53 0.34 -6.48
CA ILE A 144 -19.24 -1.09 -6.60
C ILE A 144 -19.71 -1.63 -7.94
N LEU A 145 -20.96 -1.35 -8.35
CA LEU A 145 -21.46 -1.76 -9.68
C LEU A 145 -20.60 -1.18 -10.81
N THR A 146 -20.17 0.06 -10.63
CA THR A 146 -19.29 0.75 -11.57
C THR A 146 -17.93 0.04 -11.66
N PHE A 147 -17.36 -0.38 -10.53
CA PHE A 147 -16.12 -1.15 -10.51
C PHE A 147 -16.27 -2.51 -11.14
N ILE A 148 -17.35 -3.23 -10.88
CA ILE A 148 -17.62 -4.51 -11.55
C ILE A 148 -17.69 -4.32 -13.07
N ALA A 149 -18.37 -3.28 -13.54
CA ALA A 149 -18.45 -2.99 -14.96
C ALA A 149 -17.07 -2.67 -15.56
N ILE A 150 -16.26 -1.81 -14.91
CA ILE A 150 -14.89 -1.54 -15.34
C ILE A 150 -14.07 -2.82 -15.35
N GLU A 151 -14.10 -3.60 -14.27
CA GLU A 151 -13.31 -4.81 -14.15
C GLU A 151 -13.68 -5.80 -15.25
N THR A 152 -14.97 -5.98 -15.54
CA THR A 152 -15.47 -6.80 -16.66
C THR A 152 -14.86 -6.37 -17.99
N PHE A 153 -14.78 -5.07 -18.24
CA PHE A 153 -14.15 -4.53 -19.45
C PHE A 153 -12.63 -4.78 -19.46
N LEU A 154 -12.01 -4.75 -18.29
CA LEU A 154 -10.57 -4.97 -18.10
C LEU A 154 -10.15 -6.45 -18.03
N ILE A 155 -11.07 -7.42 -17.95
CA ILE A 155 -10.75 -8.86 -17.86
C ILE A 155 -9.78 -9.33 -18.97
N PHE A 156 -9.87 -8.72 -20.16
CA PHE A 156 -9.02 -9.06 -21.31
C PHE A 156 -7.77 -8.16 -21.42
N SER A 157 -7.51 -7.36 -20.39
CA SER A 157 -6.33 -6.50 -20.22
C SER A 157 -5.47 -7.01 -19.07
N SER A 158 -4.22 -6.54 -18.98
CA SER A 158 -3.35 -6.79 -17.82
C SER A 158 -3.64 -5.85 -16.64
N HIS A 159 -4.73 -5.09 -16.69
CA HIS A 159 -5.09 -4.10 -15.69
C HIS A 159 -6.26 -4.59 -14.85
N THR A 160 -6.21 -4.25 -13.57
CA THR A 160 -7.28 -4.48 -12.60
C THR A 160 -7.34 -3.25 -11.70
N ILE A 161 -8.56 -2.83 -11.36
CA ILE A 161 -8.79 -1.78 -10.37
C ILE A 161 -9.09 -2.37 -8.98
N PHE A 162 -9.42 -3.66 -8.95
CA PHE A 162 -9.86 -4.37 -7.76
C PHE A 162 -8.68 -4.95 -6.98
N PHE A 163 -7.81 -5.69 -7.65
CA PHE A 163 -6.55 -6.16 -7.08
C PHE A 163 -5.51 -5.06 -7.14
N ASP A 164 -4.70 -4.97 -6.10
CA ASP A 164 -3.63 -3.99 -6.01
C ASP A 164 -4.09 -2.57 -6.39
N SER A 165 -5.23 -2.13 -5.82
CA SER A 165 -6.02 -1.01 -6.34
C SER A 165 -5.19 0.27 -6.49
N PRO A 166 -5.27 0.98 -7.64
CA PRO A 166 -4.52 2.21 -7.87
C PRO A 166 -5.04 3.37 -7.00
N LEU A 167 -4.31 4.49 -7.01
CA LEU A 167 -4.80 5.72 -6.37
C LEU A 167 -6.07 6.23 -7.08
N SER A 168 -6.98 6.80 -6.31
CA SER A 168 -8.07 7.59 -6.87
C SER A 168 -7.63 9.03 -7.11
N LEU A 169 -8.40 9.80 -7.86
CA LEU A 169 -8.10 11.22 -8.10
C LEU A 169 -7.92 12.03 -6.79
N LEU A 170 -8.71 11.70 -5.75
CA LEU A 170 -8.52 12.27 -4.42
C LEU A 170 -7.16 11.89 -3.83
N GLY A 171 -6.73 10.64 -3.98
CA GLY A 171 -5.42 10.18 -3.54
C GLY A 171 -4.26 10.86 -4.26
N ILE A 172 -4.42 11.14 -5.55
CA ILE A 172 -3.43 11.90 -6.33
C ILE A 172 -3.33 13.34 -5.82
N ASN A 173 -4.46 14.01 -5.64
CA ASN A 173 -4.49 15.35 -5.04
C ASN A 173 -3.85 15.38 -3.64
N GLN A 174 -4.04 14.30 -2.85
CA GLN A 174 -3.37 14.16 -1.54
C GLN A 174 -1.85 14.07 -1.67
N CYS A 175 -1.34 13.40 -2.69
CA CYS A 175 0.10 13.35 -2.97
C CYS A 175 0.63 14.72 -3.41
N ASP A 176 -0.11 15.46 -4.25
CA ASP A 176 0.27 16.81 -4.68
C ASP A 176 0.29 17.81 -3.52
N MET A 177 -0.67 17.69 -2.58
CA MET A 177 -0.67 18.50 -1.35
C MET A 177 0.55 18.19 -0.47
N LEU A 178 0.87 16.90 -0.28
CA LEU A 178 2.06 16.50 0.47
C LEU A 178 3.35 16.98 -0.22
N ARG A 179 3.46 16.84 -1.54
CA ARG A 179 4.59 17.34 -2.32
C ARG A 179 4.76 18.84 -2.13
N SER A 180 3.67 19.61 -2.29
CA SER A 180 3.68 21.06 -2.12
C SER A 180 4.13 21.45 -0.71
N PHE A 181 3.68 20.72 0.31
CA PHE A 181 4.14 20.90 1.68
C PHE A 181 5.63 20.60 1.85
N ILE A 182 6.15 19.50 1.28
CA ILE A 182 7.57 19.15 1.42
C ILE A 182 8.46 20.23 0.81
N PHE A 183 8.17 20.67 -0.42
CA PHE A 183 9.11 21.50 -1.17
C PHE A 183 8.88 23.01 -1.07
N ASN A 184 7.70 23.45 -0.60
CA ASN A 184 7.38 24.89 -0.50
C ASN A 184 7.18 25.39 0.92
N ASN A 185 7.23 24.54 1.94
CA ASN A 185 7.04 24.97 3.32
C ASN A 185 8.35 25.49 3.94
N SER A 186 8.29 26.68 4.54
CA SER A 186 9.42 27.37 5.19
C SER A 186 9.45 27.25 6.72
N ASP A 187 8.49 26.53 7.32
CA ASP A 187 8.18 26.59 8.75
C ASP A 187 8.98 25.61 9.63
N GLU A 188 8.58 25.50 10.90
CA GLU A 188 9.13 24.73 12.05
C GLU A 188 9.59 23.28 11.77
N GLN A 189 9.14 22.64 10.68
CA GLN A 189 9.57 21.31 10.28
C GLN A 189 10.74 21.30 9.28
N LYS A 190 11.35 22.46 9.00
CA LYS A 190 12.38 22.63 7.98
C LYS A 190 13.56 21.68 8.14
N ASP A 191 14.08 21.49 9.37
CA ASP A 191 15.21 20.59 9.60
C ASP A 191 14.89 19.13 9.20
N ASP A 192 13.67 18.67 9.48
CA ASP A 192 13.22 17.32 9.13
C ASP A 192 13.02 17.17 7.61
N LEU A 193 12.49 18.20 6.96
CA LEU A 193 12.28 18.23 5.51
C LEU A 193 13.60 18.39 4.74
N ASP A 194 14.56 19.16 5.27
CA ASP A 194 15.88 19.35 4.70
C ASP A 194 16.66 18.02 4.62
N ILE A 195 16.47 17.12 5.58
CA ILE A 195 17.00 15.75 5.49
C ILE A 195 16.46 15.05 4.25
N ILE A 196 15.16 15.15 3.95
CA ILE A 196 14.55 14.47 2.80
C ILE A 196 14.99 15.13 1.48
N ILE A 197 14.99 16.46 1.44
CA ILE A 197 15.18 17.25 0.21
C ILE A 197 16.67 17.37 -0.13
N ASN A 198 17.49 17.73 0.84
CA ASN A 198 18.85 18.20 0.59
C ASN A 198 19.92 17.12 0.84
N SER A 199 19.66 16.09 1.65
CA SER A 199 20.66 15.03 1.89
C SER A 199 21.09 14.31 0.62
N SER A 200 22.31 13.78 0.66
CA SER A 200 22.89 13.03 -0.45
C SER A 200 22.11 11.74 -0.71
N THR A 201 22.35 11.14 -1.87
CA THR A 201 21.77 9.84 -2.25
C THR A 201 22.23 8.70 -1.34
N GLU A 202 23.38 8.84 -0.68
CA GLU A 202 23.94 7.82 0.22
C GLU A 202 23.39 7.92 1.65
N ASP A 203 22.87 9.09 2.02
CA ASP A 203 22.33 9.36 3.36
C ASP A 203 20.89 8.88 3.54
N ILE A 204 20.18 8.64 2.43
CA ILE A 204 18.77 8.23 2.39
C ILE A 204 18.61 6.90 1.65
N ALA A 205 17.92 5.95 2.27
CA ALA A 205 17.39 4.78 1.58
C ALA A 205 15.87 4.88 1.44
N TRP A 206 15.38 4.68 0.22
CA TRP A 206 13.96 4.77 -0.11
C TRP A 206 13.35 3.39 -0.20
N PHE A 207 12.28 3.16 0.54
CA PHE A 207 11.55 1.91 0.58
C PHE A 207 10.08 2.11 0.27
N VAL A 208 9.50 1.12 -0.38
CA VAL A 208 8.08 1.12 -0.68
C VAL A 208 7.53 -0.29 -0.65
N SER A 209 6.26 -0.42 -0.25
CA SER A 209 5.58 -1.70 -0.39
C SER A 209 5.43 -2.11 -1.86
N ASP A 210 5.19 -3.39 -2.08
CA ASP A 210 4.90 -3.97 -3.39
C ASP A 210 3.49 -3.63 -3.92
N LEU A 211 2.71 -2.84 -3.18
CA LEU A 211 1.38 -2.41 -3.58
C LEU A 211 1.45 -1.09 -4.35
N ARG A 212 0.82 -1.06 -5.52
CA ARG A 212 0.86 0.03 -6.50
C ARG A 212 0.58 1.39 -5.89
N ARG A 213 -0.48 1.49 -5.09
CA ARG A 213 -0.86 2.76 -4.43
C ARG A 213 0.25 3.37 -3.57
N ALA A 214 1.08 2.55 -2.92
CA ALA A 214 2.20 3.06 -2.13
C ALA A 214 3.34 3.53 -3.03
N GLN A 215 3.65 2.76 -4.08
CA GLN A 215 4.62 3.13 -5.12
C GLN A 215 4.23 4.45 -5.80
N THR A 216 3.00 4.58 -6.28
CA THR A 216 2.49 5.82 -6.89
C THR A 216 2.53 6.99 -5.90
N THR A 217 2.19 6.76 -4.62
CA THR A 217 2.27 7.81 -3.60
C THR A 217 3.70 8.30 -3.41
N LEU A 218 4.68 7.40 -3.33
CA LEU A 218 6.08 7.77 -3.19
C LEU A 218 6.54 8.63 -4.36
N ILE A 219 6.29 8.14 -5.59
CA ILE A 219 6.72 8.81 -6.82
C ILE A 219 6.11 10.20 -6.93
N LEU A 220 4.80 10.34 -6.66
CA LEU A 220 4.11 11.62 -6.75
C LEU A 220 4.57 12.59 -5.66
N SER A 221 4.61 12.14 -4.41
CA SER A 221 4.85 13.01 -3.26
C SER A 221 6.30 13.52 -3.21
N PHE A 222 7.25 12.72 -3.69
CA PHE A 222 8.68 13.04 -3.66
C PHE A 222 9.27 13.27 -5.06
N TYR A 223 8.41 13.51 -6.07
CA TYR A 223 8.82 13.63 -7.48
C TYR A 223 10.01 14.58 -7.68
N ASP A 224 9.97 15.77 -7.07
CA ASP A 224 11.02 16.78 -7.27
C ASP A 224 12.39 16.33 -6.76
N ARG A 225 12.43 15.51 -5.71
CA ARG A 225 13.68 14.94 -5.18
C ARG A 225 14.16 13.75 -5.99
N LEU A 226 13.24 12.87 -6.37
CA LEU A 226 13.54 11.59 -7.01
C LEU A 226 13.95 11.73 -8.48
N LYS A 227 13.37 12.72 -9.20
CA LYS A 227 13.71 12.98 -10.60
C LYS A 227 15.17 13.44 -10.78
N ASP A 228 15.70 14.20 -9.81
CA ASP A 228 16.98 14.88 -9.96
C ASP A 228 18.18 14.05 -9.46
N LYS A 229 18.07 13.39 -8.29
CA LYS A 229 19.25 12.71 -7.71
C LYS A 229 19.38 11.21 -7.99
N LYS A 230 18.48 10.63 -8.79
CA LYS A 230 18.51 9.20 -9.17
C LYS A 230 18.62 8.25 -7.96
N ASP A 231 17.89 8.54 -6.88
CA ASP A 231 17.92 7.68 -5.70
C ASP A 231 17.40 6.28 -6.03
N LYS A 232 18.05 5.25 -5.47
CA LYS A 232 17.55 3.88 -5.57
C LYS A 232 16.30 3.71 -4.70
N ILE A 233 15.24 3.19 -5.29
CA ILE A 233 13.97 2.91 -4.62
C ILE A 233 13.81 1.40 -4.46
N TYR A 234 13.77 0.92 -3.24
CA TYR A 234 13.69 -0.49 -2.91
C TYR A 234 12.24 -0.92 -2.68
N THR A 235 11.74 -1.81 -3.53
CA THR A 235 10.45 -2.48 -3.25
C THR A 235 10.66 -3.58 -2.20
N ASP A 236 9.78 -3.63 -1.20
CA ASP A 236 9.84 -4.64 -0.14
C ASP A 236 8.43 -5.12 0.26
N GLN A 237 8.19 -6.44 0.17
CA GLN A 237 6.90 -7.02 0.53
C GLN A 237 6.73 -7.23 2.02
N ASN A 238 7.80 -7.13 2.80
CA ASN A 238 7.68 -7.10 4.24
C ASN A 238 6.93 -5.83 4.71
N LEU A 239 6.77 -4.84 3.83
CA LEU A 239 5.97 -3.63 4.02
C LEU A 239 4.52 -3.73 3.52
N SER A 240 4.10 -4.85 2.91
CA SER A 240 2.75 -5.00 2.36
C SER A 240 1.68 -4.88 3.45
N GLU A 241 0.50 -4.40 3.06
CA GLU A 241 -0.61 -4.21 4.00
C GLU A 241 -1.01 -5.55 4.65
N CYS A 242 -1.16 -5.53 5.98
CA CYS A 242 -1.41 -6.74 6.78
C CYS A 242 -2.90 -7.09 6.83
N THR A 243 -3.50 -7.28 5.66
CA THR A 243 -4.91 -7.64 5.51
C THR A 243 -5.11 -8.63 4.36
N LEU A 244 -6.25 -9.32 4.39
CA LEU A 244 -6.67 -10.29 3.38
C LEU A 244 -7.63 -9.67 2.35
N ASN A 245 -7.73 -8.34 2.32
CA ASN A 245 -8.55 -7.66 1.33
C ASN A 245 -7.93 -7.85 -0.07
N PRO A 246 -8.75 -8.05 -1.12
CA PRO A 246 -8.26 -8.24 -2.49
C PRO A 246 -7.38 -7.10 -3.01
N ASP A 247 -7.67 -5.87 -2.59
CA ASP A 247 -6.88 -4.68 -2.96
C ASP A 247 -5.48 -4.65 -2.33
N CYS A 248 -5.18 -5.59 -1.43
CA CYS A 248 -3.89 -5.74 -0.75
C CYS A 248 -3.08 -6.94 -1.27
N ILE A 249 -3.45 -7.44 -2.44
CA ILE A 249 -2.77 -8.51 -3.17
C ILE A 249 -2.07 -7.84 -4.33
N SER A 250 -0.73 -7.86 -4.31
CA SER A 250 0.06 -7.28 -5.40
C SER A 250 -0.14 -8.10 -6.67
N ILE A 251 -0.33 -7.41 -7.80
CA ILE A 251 -0.33 -8.04 -9.14
C ILE A 251 1.07 -8.03 -9.77
N SER A 252 2.03 -7.42 -9.09
CA SER A 252 3.42 -7.46 -9.53
C SER A 252 4.03 -8.78 -9.05
N PRO A 253 4.89 -9.43 -9.86
CA PRO A 253 5.74 -10.51 -9.37
C PRO A 253 6.43 -10.13 -8.05
N VAL A 254 6.75 -11.10 -7.20
CA VAL A 254 7.30 -10.81 -5.86
C VAL A 254 8.55 -9.95 -5.93
N GLY A 255 8.49 -8.84 -5.20
CA GLY A 255 9.55 -7.85 -5.09
C GLY A 255 9.93 -7.15 -6.41
N SER A 256 9.09 -7.27 -7.43
CA SER A 256 9.16 -6.43 -8.63
C SER A 256 8.39 -5.13 -8.43
N CYS A 257 8.71 -4.12 -9.24
CA CYS A 257 8.01 -2.85 -9.23
C CYS A 257 6.89 -2.81 -10.28
N MET A 258 6.05 -1.77 -10.23
CA MET A 258 4.98 -1.52 -11.20
C MET A 258 5.43 -1.43 -12.66
N LYS A 259 6.73 -1.46 -13.00
CA LYS A 259 7.26 -1.22 -14.35
C LYS A 259 6.49 -1.96 -15.43
N LYS A 260 6.14 -3.23 -15.18
CA LYS A 260 5.45 -4.08 -16.16
C LYS A 260 3.91 -3.92 -16.12
N ASN A 261 3.34 -3.54 -14.98
CA ASN A 261 1.88 -3.62 -14.71
C ASN A 261 1.24 -2.30 -14.22
N MET A 262 1.85 -1.15 -14.56
CA MET A 262 1.28 0.16 -14.28
C MET A 262 -0.13 0.25 -14.86
N SER A 263 -1.12 0.58 -14.02
CA SER A 263 -2.49 0.68 -14.52
C SER A 263 -2.61 1.80 -15.56
N LEU A 264 -3.58 1.70 -16.45
CA LEU A 264 -3.91 2.81 -17.37
C LEU A 264 -4.17 4.10 -16.61
N ILE A 265 -4.81 4.00 -15.43
CA ILE A 265 -5.09 5.13 -14.57
C ILE A 265 -3.78 5.72 -14.05
N ASP A 266 -2.84 4.90 -13.57
CA ASP A 266 -1.52 5.38 -13.10
C ASP A 266 -0.74 6.04 -14.25
N ARG A 267 -0.74 5.45 -15.46
CA ARG A 267 -0.06 6.01 -16.64
C ARG A 267 -0.63 7.36 -17.05
N GLU A 268 -1.95 7.47 -17.12
CA GLU A 268 -2.62 8.68 -17.57
C GLU A 268 -2.64 9.76 -16.50
N THR A 269 -2.68 9.37 -15.23
CA THR A 269 -2.71 10.34 -14.13
C THR A 269 -1.33 10.92 -13.84
N VAL A 270 -0.28 10.08 -13.91
CA VAL A 270 1.06 10.53 -13.54
C VAL A 270 1.94 10.83 -14.76
N GLY A 271 1.55 10.38 -15.95
CA GLY A 271 2.19 10.71 -17.21
C GLY A 271 3.62 10.17 -17.34
N THR A 272 4.42 10.83 -18.19
CA THR A 272 5.82 10.46 -18.48
C THR A 272 6.74 10.54 -17.25
N LYS A 273 6.37 11.36 -16.26
CA LYS A 273 7.10 11.58 -15.00
C LYS A 273 7.43 10.29 -14.25
N VAL A 274 6.57 9.28 -14.34
CA VAL A 274 6.79 8.00 -13.66
C VAL A 274 7.84 7.18 -14.37
N ASN A 275 7.80 7.11 -15.70
CA ASN A 275 8.69 6.23 -16.46
C ASN A 275 10.16 6.53 -16.17
N GLU A 276 10.51 7.81 -16.02
CA GLU A 276 11.85 8.28 -15.64
C GLU A 276 12.28 7.76 -14.25
N ILE A 277 11.39 7.84 -13.25
CA ILE A 277 11.72 7.44 -11.87
C ILE A 277 11.65 5.92 -11.70
N MET A 278 10.78 5.24 -12.46
CA MET A 278 10.63 3.79 -12.39
C MET A 278 11.93 3.08 -12.73
N GLU A 279 12.77 3.67 -13.58
CA GLU A 279 14.11 3.16 -13.89
C GLU A 279 14.95 2.94 -12.63
N ASN A 280 14.79 3.78 -11.61
CA ASN A 280 15.54 3.75 -10.36
C ASN A 280 15.03 2.72 -9.33
N PHE A 281 13.92 2.03 -9.63
CA PHE A 281 13.43 0.95 -8.77
C PHE A 281 14.38 -0.24 -8.80
N VAL A 282 14.79 -0.67 -7.62
CA VAL A 282 15.55 -1.88 -7.37
C VAL A 282 14.56 -2.98 -7.02
N GLU A 283 14.40 -3.90 -7.97
CA GLU A 283 13.60 -5.10 -7.76
C GLU A 283 14.40 -6.10 -6.93
N ASN A 284 13.79 -6.63 -5.89
CA ASN A 284 14.36 -7.66 -5.05
C ASN A 284 13.62 -8.97 -5.28
N ASN A 285 14.27 -9.92 -5.94
CA ASN A 285 13.72 -11.26 -6.11
C ASN A 285 13.79 -12.01 -4.78
N PHE A 286 12.79 -11.82 -3.92
CA PHE A 286 12.59 -12.69 -2.77
C PHE A 286 11.94 -14.00 -3.22
N ASP A 287 12.20 -15.07 -2.49
CA ASP A 287 11.55 -16.36 -2.69
C ASP A 287 10.04 -16.23 -2.36
N PHE A 288 9.23 -16.13 -3.41
CA PHE A 288 7.80 -15.82 -3.41
C PHE A 288 7.00 -16.71 -2.45
N GLU A 289 7.29 -18.00 -2.44
CA GLU A 289 6.52 -18.96 -1.66
C GLU A 289 6.82 -18.80 -0.17
N LYS A 290 8.08 -18.62 0.20
CA LYS A 290 8.47 -18.47 1.61
C LYS A 290 7.87 -17.22 2.24
N GLN A 291 7.78 -16.11 1.51
CA GLN A 291 7.27 -14.84 2.07
C GLN A 291 5.78 -14.85 2.40
N ASN A 292 4.96 -15.62 1.69
CA ASN A 292 3.52 -15.65 1.94
C ASN A 292 3.12 -16.41 3.20
N TYR A 293 4.00 -17.29 3.69
CA TYR A 293 3.76 -18.09 4.89
C TYR A 293 4.47 -17.55 6.14
N MET A 294 5.29 -16.49 6.02
CA MET A 294 5.92 -15.86 7.17
C MET A 294 4.89 -15.16 8.04
N ASP A 295 5.02 -15.37 9.35
CA ASP A 295 4.30 -14.56 10.34
C ASP A 295 4.75 -13.10 10.27
N ILE A 296 3.92 -12.23 10.83
CA ILE A 296 4.13 -10.79 10.73
C ILE A 296 5.39 -10.29 11.47
N LEU A 297 5.75 -10.90 12.60
CA LEU A 297 6.95 -10.50 13.33
C LEU A 297 8.20 -10.82 12.51
N THR A 298 8.26 -12.02 11.92
CA THR A 298 9.34 -12.43 11.03
C THR A 298 9.47 -11.48 9.84
N LYS A 299 8.36 -11.10 9.19
CA LYS A 299 8.38 -10.11 8.11
C LYS A 299 8.97 -8.77 8.55
N MET A 300 8.49 -8.23 9.67
CA MET A 300 8.96 -6.94 10.14
C MET A 300 10.42 -6.98 10.62
N ASN A 301 10.87 -8.08 11.22
CA ASN A 301 12.27 -8.27 11.58
C ASN A 301 13.16 -8.36 10.33
N ASN A 302 12.75 -9.11 9.30
CA ASN A 302 13.48 -9.15 8.03
C ASN A 302 13.62 -7.76 7.40
N PHE A 303 12.56 -6.95 7.47
CA PHE A 303 12.62 -5.55 7.03
C PHE A 303 13.61 -4.74 7.87
N ASN A 304 13.58 -4.89 9.20
CA ASN A 304 14.50 -4.21 10.11
C ASN A 304 15.96 -4.60 9.82
N ASP A 305 16.26 -5.90 9.75
CA ASP A 305 17.58 -6.43 9.39
C ASP A 305 18.06 -5.83 8.07
N ARG A 306 17.17 -5.76 7.07
CA ARG A 306 17.48 -5.17 5.77
C ARG A 306 17.88 -3.70 5.91
N ILE A 307 17.06 -2.86 6.55
CA ILE A 307 17.41 -1.43 6.68
C ILE A 307 18.69 -1.24 7.50
N PHE A 308 18.94 -2.06 8.53
CA PHE A 308 20.15 -2.02 9.36
C PHE A 308 21.41 -2.56 8.69
N SER A 309 21.27 -3.31 7.59
CA SER A 309 22.42 -3.69 6.75
C SER A 309 22.85 -2.59 5.76
N MET A 310 22.05 -1.52 5.62
CA MET A 310 22.38 -0.38 4.76
C MET A 310 23.18 0.69 5.50
N SER A 311 24.06 1.38 4.79
CA SER A 311 24.83 2.52 5.30
C SER A 311 23.97 3.75 5.59
N ALA A 312 22.85 3.94 4.88
CA ALA A 312 21.98 5.10 5.02
C ALA A 312 21.38 5.21 6.42
N ASN A 313 21.47 6.39 7.04
CA ASN A 313 20.94 6.64 8.39
C ASN A 313 19.46 7.05 8.38
N ASN A 314 19.00 7.63 7.26
CA ASN A 314 17.64 8.07 7.08
C ASN A 314 16.91 7.13 6.12
N ILE A 315 15.78 6.61 6.55
CA ILE A 315 14.99 5.65 5.79
C ILE A 315 13.64 6.29 5.48
N VAL A 316 13.30 6.46 4.21
CA VAL A 316 11.97 6.93 3.80
C VAL A 316 11.15 5.72 3.37
N ILE A 317 9.96 5.54 3.94
CA ILE A 317 9.10 4.39 3.70
C ILE A 317 7.74 4.87 3.22
N ALA A 318 7.29 4.40 2.06
CA ALA A 318 5.90 4.51 1.64
C ALA A 318 5.14 3.19 1.89
N GLY A 319 4.11 3.26 2.74
CA GLY A 319 3.39 2.06 3.18
C GLY A 319 1.93 2.32 3.55
N HIS A 320 1.43 1.55 4.51
CA HIS A 320 0.02 1.40 4.84
C HIS A 320 -0.30 1.49 6.34
N SER A 321 -1.51 1.91 6.67
CA SER A 321 -1.90 2.16 8.07
C SER A 321 -1.88 0.92 8.95
N ARG A 322 -2.36 -0.24 8.45
CA ARG A 322 -2.48 -1.42 9.31
C ARG A 322 -1.11 -2.05 9.56
N TRP A 323 -0.25 -2.07 8.55
CA TRP A 323 1.17 -2.40 8.72
C TRP A 323 1.82 -1.50 9.79
N LEU A 324 1.71 -0.17 9.65
CA LEU A 324 2.32 0.77 10.60
C LEU A 324 1.79 0.56 12.02
N ARG A 325 0.47 0.39 12.17
CA ARG A 325 -0.13 0.16 13.48
C ARG A 325 0.38 -1.13 14.12
N MET A 326 0.50 -2.21 13.35
CA MET A 326 1.07 -3.47 13.86
C MET A 326 2.55 -3.32 14.22
N TYR A 327 3.31 -2.59 13.39
CA TYR A 327 4.71 -2.26 13.64
C TYR A 327 4.88 -1.50 14.96
N MET A 328 4.06 -0.47 15.18
CA MET A 328 4.03 0.30 16.43
C MET A 328 3.63 -0.59 17.62
N ASN A 329 2.67 -1.49 17.48
CA ASN A 329 2.29 -2.39 18.58
C ASN A 329 3.41 -3.39 18.94
N LEU A 330 4.25 -3.79 17.99
CA LEU A 330 5.33 -4.76 18.22
C LEU A 330 6.60 -4.12 18.75
N PHE A 331 6.99 -2.96 18.20
CA PHE A 331 8.32 -2.38 18.45
C PHE A 331 8.29 -1.13 19.33
N LEU A 332 7.14 -0.47 19.51
CA LEU A 332 7.02 0.59 20.51
C LEU A 332 6.59 -0.02 21.85
N GLU A 333 7.27 0.37 22.93
CA GLU A 333 7.08 -0.13 24.29
C GLU A 333 5.62 -0.55 24.60
N PRO A 334 5.33 -1.85 24.80
CA PRO A 334 3.96 -2.37 24.79
C PRO A 334 2.98 -1.63 25.71
N ASP A 335 3.44 -1.23 26.89
CA ASP A 335 2.61 -0.58 27.92
C ASP A 335 2.46 0.93 27.73
N LYS A 336 3.23 1.54 26.81
CA LYS A 336 3.12 2.96 26.53
C LYS A 336 1.95 3.23 25.60
N PRO A 337 0.93 4.01 26.02
CA PRO A 337 -0.15 4.42 25.14
C PRO A 337 0.44 5.34 24.06
N ASP A 338 0.08 5.07 22.81
CA ASP A 338 0.51 5.88 21.67
C ASP A 338 -0.60 5.90 20.62
N ILE A 339 -0.86 7.08 20.09
CA ILE A 339 -1.97 7.31 19.15
C ILE A 339 -1.80 6.50 17.86
N LEU A 340 -0.56 6.17 17.46
CA LEU A 340 -0.22 5.37 16.30
C LEU A 340 -0.45 3.87 16.51
N LYS A 341 -0.57 3.40 17.75
CA LYS A 341 -0.97 2.01 18.07
C LYS A 341 -2.47 1.80 17.94
N GLU A 342 -3.25 2.86 18.15
CA GLU A 342 -4.71 2.76 18.26
C GLU A 342 -5.39 3.24 16.98
N LYS A 343 -5.00 4.41 16.48
CA LYS A 343 -5.73 5.14 15.46
C LYS A 343 -5.08 5.02 14.10
N LYS A 344 -5.94 5.06 13.08
CA LYS A 344 -5.52 5.10 11.68
C LYS A 344 -5.01 6.52 11.37
N ILE A 345 -3.80 6.64 10.85
CA ILE A 345 -3.26 7.93 10.37
C ILE A 345 -3.94 8.35 9.06
N GLN A 346 -4.06 9.63 8.76
CA GLN A 346 -4.66 10.10 7.49
C GLN A 346 -3.83 9.67 6.27
N ASN A 347 -4.48 9.64 5.11
CA ASN A 347 -3.80 9.39 3.83
C ASN A 347 -2.73 10.46 3.59
N CYS A 348 -1.59 10.06 3.03
CA CYS A 348 -0.44 10.94 2.80
C CYS A 348 0.11 11.62 4.07
N SER A 349 -0.25 11.19 5.29
CA SER A 349 0.45 11.65 6.48
C SER A 349 1.91 11.21 6.45
N LEU A 350 2.82 12.10 6.84
CA LEU A 350 4.26 11.87 6.97
C LEU A 350 4.64 11.91 8.45
N ILE A 351 5.25 10.83 8.93
CA ILE A 351 5.60 10.65 10.34
C ILE A 351 7.09 10.33 10.45
N LYS A 352 7.76 10.94 11.41
CA LYS A 352 9.13 10.61 11.79
C LYS A 352 9.12 9.78 13.06
N TYR A 353 10.00 8.79 13.15
CA TYR A 353 10.34 8.10 14.40
C TYR A 353 11.76 7.54 14.34
N LYS A 354 12.33 7.19 15.50
CA LYS A 354 13.65 6.60 15.60
C LYS A 354 13.54 5.12 15.93
N LEU A 355 14.15 4.27 15.10
CA LEU A 355 14.25 2.85 15.32
C LEU A 355 15.65 2.52 15.84
N GLU A 356 15.73 1.72 16.90
CA GLU A 356 16.96 1.33 17.58
C GLU A 356 17.13 -0.18 17.49
N ARG A 357 18.35 -0.62 17.17
CA ARG A 357 18.74 -2.03 17.17
C ARG A 357 19.57 -2.31 18.40
N PHE A 358 19.27 -3.43 19.02
CA PHE A 358 19.98 -3.96 20.16
C PHE A 358 20.43 -5.38 19.88
N GLU A 359 21.43 -5.84 20.61
CA GLU A 359 21.93 -7.21 20.54
C GLU A 359 21.75 -7.88 21.91
N THR A 360 21.14 -9.07 21.92
CA THR A 360 20.98 -9.87 23.13
C THR A 360 22.29 -10.53 23.53
N LYS A 361 22.37 -11.06 24.75
CA LYS A 361 23.51 -11.91 25.19
C LYS A 361 23.79 -13.11 24.27
N SER A 362 22.77 -13.59 23.54
CA SER A 362 22.90 -14.69 22.58
C SER A 362 23.33 -14.25 21.18
N GLY A 363 23.65 -12.97 20.98
CA GLY A 363 24.05 -12.41 19.68
C GLY A 363 22.88 -12.17 18.71
N ASN A 364 21.63 -12.25 19.17
CA ASN A 364 20.47 -12.01 18.32
C ASN A 364 20.12 -10.52 18.29
N HIS A 365 19.71 -10.01 17.14
CA HIS A 365 19.20 -8.64 17.04
C HIS A 365 17.75 -8.54 17.51
N ILE A 366 17.46 -7.47 18.26
CA ILE A 366 16.10 -7.05 18.61
C ILE A 366 15.95 -5.57 18.31
N TYR A 367 14.70 -5.13 18.14
CA TYR A 367 14.38 -3.82 17.62
C TYR A 367 13.37 -3.13 18.52
N PHE A 368 13.60 -1.85 18.80
CA PHE A 368 12.64 -1.00 19.50
C PHE A 368 12.53 0.36 18.84
N ILE A 369 11.33 0.91 18.84
CA ILE A 369 11.12 2.30 18.47
C ILE A 369 11.38 3.12 19.72
N LYS A 370 12.28 4.10 19.62
CA LYS A 370 12.61 4.99 20.74
C LYS A 370 11.32 5.69 21.21
N PRO A 371 10.99 5.61 22.51
CA PRO A 371 9.83 6.31 23.06
C PRO A 371 9.92 7.82 22.80
N ASP A 372 8.79 8.46 22.54
CA ASP A 372 8.66 9.91 22.29
C ASP A 372 9.39 10.43 21.05
N SER A 373 9.93 9.54 20.21
CA SER A 373 10.56 9.93 18.95
C SER A 373 9.54 10.15 17.82
N GLN A 374 8.29 9.75 18.02
CA GLN A 374 7.22 9.82 17.03
C GLN A 374 6.75 11.26 16.85
N LYS A 375 6.83 11.79 15.63
CA LYS A 375 6.41 13.15 15.29
C LYS A 375 5.65 13.15 13.97
N PHE A 376 4.48 13.76 13.93
CA PHE A 376 3.83 14.10 12.66
C PHE A 376 4.56 15.28 12.03
N ILE A 377 5.13 15.06 10.85
CA ILE A 377 5.67 16.14 10.01
C ILE A 377 4.54 16.74 9.18
N TYR A 378 3.67 15.89 8.62
CA TYR A 378 2.50 16.30 7.85
C TYR A 378 1.29 15.42 8.13
N GLY A 379 0.11 16.02 8.11
CA GLY A 379 -1.17 15.35 8.34
C GLY A 379 -1.41 15.02 9.81
N THR A 380 -2.44 14.22 10.07
CA THR A 380 -2.82 13.83 11.43
C THR A 380 -3.45 12.43 11.44
N ILE A 381 -4.17 12.09 12.50
CA ILE A 381 -4.99 10.88 12.63
C ILE A 381 -6.39 11.06 12.00
N VAL A 382 -7.00 9.95 11.59
CA VAL A 382 -8.40 9.95 11.17
C VAL A 382 -9.27 10.05 12.42
N ASN A 383 -10.07 11.11 12.51
CA ASN A 383 -11.14 11.20 13.49
C ASN A 383 -12.25 10.26 13.07
N GLU A 384 -12.30 9.06 13.66
CA GLU A 384 -13.46 8.18 13.52
C GLU A 384 -14.64 8.85 14.25
N LYS A 385 -15.59 9.36 13.48
CA LYS A 385 -16.88 9.84 14.00
C LYS A 385 -17.83 8.67 14.21
#